data_AF-A0A2D6LPJ7-F1
#
_entry.id   AF-A0A2D6LPJ7-F1
#
_cell.length_a   1.000
_cell.length_b   1.000
_cell.length_c   1.000
_cell.angle_alpha   90.00
_cell.angle_beta   90.00
_cell.angle_gamma   90.00
#
_symmetry.space_group_name_H-M   'P 1'
#
loop_
_entity.id
_entity.type
_entity.pdbx_description
1 polymer ?
#
loop_
_entity_poly.entity_id
_entity_poly.type
_entity_poly.pdbx_seq_one_letter_code
_entity_poly.pdbx_strand_id
1 'polypeptide(L)'
;MNLPVGEVISQGVNFKEVDSKRLVQSLYEKNFSGYVIVAVEGYDGLEEGMLLFKQGKMVGAYHEYDLHGITVFGDDSITHVFNSFAAEYVVGDLVSLSNQQVDLVTAFNDKTKLEAPISKADIQKLIPKVYSSELAKNILSEVVQEKDNRKDVFKKLGLSGLGD
;
A
#
# COMPACT_ATOMS: atom_id res chain seq x y z
N MET A 1 9.63 0.02 3.65
CA MET A 1 10.23 -0.99 2.72
C MET A 1 11.50 -0.44 2.08
N ASN A 2 12.46 -1.28 1.62
CA ASN A 2 13.63 -0.81 0.86
C ASN A 2 13.34 -0.85 -0.65
N LEU A 3 13.01 0.30 -1.23
CA LEU A 3 12.82 0.47 -2.67
C LEU A 3 14.10 1.02 -3.32
N PRO A 4 14.48 0.56 -4.53
CA PRO A 4 15.63 1.08 -5.24
C PRO A 4 15.38 2.52 -5.70
N VAL A 5 16.45 3.30 -5.75
CA VAL A 5 16.41 4.63 -6.35
C VAL A 5 16.21 4.48 -7.86
N GLY A 6 15.19 5.17 -8.38
CA GLY A 6 14.85 5.23 -9.80
C GLY A 6 14.88 6.64 -10.36
N GLU A 7 14.38 6.79 -11.58
CA GLU A 7 14.14 8.10 -12.18
C GLU A 7 12.81 8.65 -11.66
N VAL A 8 12.85 9.80 -10.99
CA VAL A 8 11.64 10.46 -10.50
C VAL A 8 10.92 11.12 -11.68
N ILE A 9 9.77 10.57 -12.06
CA ILE A 9 8.93 11.10 -13.14
C ILE A 9 8.07 12.25 -12.63
N SER A 10 7.60 12.13 -11.39
CA SER A 10 6.83 13.17 -10.72
C SER A 10 7.00 13.03 -9.21
N GLN A 11 6.99 14.16 -8.51
CA GLN A 11 7.22 14.23 -7.07
C GLN A 11 6.22 15.18 -6.42
N GLY A 12 5.74 14.83 -5.22
CA GLY A 12 4.84 15.67 -4.44
C GLY A 12 3.50 15.90 -5.12
N VAL A 13 3.03 14.92 -5.89
CA VAL A 13 1.73 14.99 -6.58
C VAL A 13 0.62 14.94 -5.54
N ASN A 14 -0.21 15.99 -5.49
CA ASN A 14 -1.44 15.96 -4.70
C ASN A 14 -2.50 15.11 -5.42
N PHE A 15 -2.70 13.88 -4.96
CA PHE A 15 -3.64 12.94 -5.59
C PHE A 15 -5.11 13.37 -5.47
N LYS A 16 -5.44 14.32 -4.58
CA LYS A 16 -6.77 14.91 -4.49
C LYS A 16 -7.12 15.78 -5.69
N GLU A 17 -6.11 16.41 -6.30
CA GLU A 17 -6.28 17.33 -7.43
C GLU A 17 -6.11 16.62 -8.79
N VAL A 18 -5.73 15.34 -8.77
CA VAL A 18 -5.46 14.55 -9.97
C VAL A 18 -6.54 13.49 -10.18
N ASP A 19 -6.85 13.21 -11.44
CA ASP A 19 -7.65 12.03 -11.79
C ASP A 19 -6.80 10.76 -11.62
N SER A 20 -6.78 10.24 -10.39
CA SER A 20 -6.02 9.04 -10.01
C SER A 20 -6.40 7.81 -10.86
N LYS A 21 -7.65 7.72 -11.33
CA LYS A 21 -8.09 6.63 -12.22
C LYS A 21 -7.38 6.74 -13.56
N ARG A 22 -7.40 7.93 -14.16
CA ARG A 22 -6.72 8.18 -15.43
C ARG A 22 -5.21 8.04 -15.31
N LEU A 23 -4.62 8.48 -14.20
CA LEU A 23 -3.19 8.31 -13.92
C LEU A 23 -2.82 6.83 -13.95
N VAL A 24 -3.48 6.00 -13.15
CA VAL A 24 -3.19 4.56 -13.07
C VAL A 24 -3.44 3.89 -14.43
N GLN A 25 -4.54 4.19 -15.11
CA GLN A 25 -4.81 3.65 -16.44
C GLN A 25 -3.72 4.01 -17.45
N SER A 26 -3.14 5.20 -17.36
CA SER A 26 -2.04 5.61 -18.23
C SER A 26 -0.75 4.82 -17.97
N LEU A 27 -0.52 4.34 -16.75
CA LEU A 27 0.62 3.47 -16.43
C LEU A 27 0.49 2.12 -17.14
N TYR A 28 -0.73 1.57 -17.22
CA TYR A 28 -1.02 0.37 -18.02
C TYR A 28 -0.76 0.61 -19.51
N GLU A 29 -1.30 1.71 -20.05
CA GLU A 29 -1.18 2.02 -21.50
C GLU A 29 0.25 2.28 -21.96
N LYS A 30 1.06 2.91 -21.10
CA LYS A 30 2.45 3.27 -21.40
C LYS A 30 3.46 2.15 -21.15
N ASN A 31 2.99 0.95 -20.78
CA ASN A 31 3.85 -0.16 -20.35
C ASN A 31 4.84 0.27 -19.26
N PHE A 32 4.38 1.06 -18.28
CA PHE A 32 5.22 1.61 -17.23
C PHE A 32 5.87 0.52 -16.36
N SER A 33 7.12 0.74 -15.98
CA SER A 33 7.85 -0.08 -15.01
C SER A 33 8.41 0.83 -13.94
N GLY A 34 8.13 0.53 -12.67
CA GLY A 34 8.39 1.44 -11.56
C GLY A 34 7.32 1.33 -10.50
N TYR A 35 7.24 2.31 -9.61
CA TYR A 35 6.24 2.34 -8.56
C TYR A 35 5.60 3.70 -8.40
N VAL A 36 4.37 3.68 -7.87
CA VAL A 36 3.69 4.83 -7.27
C VAL A 36 3.78 4.64 -5.77
N ILE A 37 4.23 5.63 -5.05
CA ILE A 37 4.20 5.65 -3.58
C ILE A 37 3.41 6.86 -3.12
N VAL A 38 2.56 6.69 -2.13
CA VAL A 38 1.76 7.76 -1.53
C VAL A 38 1.93 7.76 -0.03
N ALA A 39 2.03 8.96 0.53
CA ALA A 39 1.90 9.22 1.95
C ALA A 39 0.57 9.92 2.19
N VAL A 40 -0.18 9.46 3.19
CA VAL A 40 -1.51 9.96 3.50
C VAL A 40 -1.65 10.23 4.98
N GLU A 41 -2.34 11.30 5.34
CA GLU A 41 -2.90 11.47 6.68
C GLU A 41 -4.21 10.67 6.74
N GLY A 42 -4.11 9.43 7.22
CA GLY A 42 -5.19 8.46 7.23
C GLY A 42 -6.02 8.48 8.51
N TYR A 43 -6.56 7.33 8.90
CA TYR A 43 -7.53 7.24 10.00
C TYR A 43 -6.94 7.61 11.36
N ASP A 44 -5.72 7.14 11.63
CA ASP A 44 -5.08 7.24 12.95
C ASP A 44 -3.61 7.68 12.84
N GLY A 45 -3.30 8.49 11.83
CA GLY A 45 -1.95 9.04 11.62
C GLY A 45 -1.46 8.90 10.19
N LEU A 46 -0.13 8.90 10.04
CA LEU A 46 0.53 8.74 8.74
C LEU A 46 0.42 7.29 8.27
N GLU A 47 0.07 7.12 7.01
CA GLU A 47 0.05 5.82 6.33
C GLU A 47 0.80 5.94 5.00
N GLU A 48 1.39 4.84 4.54
CA GLU A 48 2.13 4.76 3.28
C GLU A 48 1.53 3.68 2.38
N GLY A 49 1.22 4.01 1.13
CA GLY A 49 0.73 3.07 0.14
C GLY A 49 1.66 2.97 -1.06
N MET A 50 1.84 1.77 -1.61
CA MET A 50 2.70 1.55 -2.78
C MET A 50 2.04 0.63 -3.80
N LEU A 51 2.12 1.00 -5.08
CA LEU A 51 1.78 0.15 -6.22
C LEU A 51 3.00 -0.05 -7.11
N LEU A 52 3.39 -1.30 -7.35
CA LEU A 52 4.52 -1.68 -8.19
C LEU A 52 4.02 -2.15 -9.55
N PHE A 53 4.63 -1.63 -10.61
CA PHE A 53 4.30 -1.95 -12.00
C PHE A 53 5.51 -2.52 -12.74
N LYS A 54 5.23 -3.49 -13.61
CA LYS A 54 6.16 -4.04 -14.59
C LYS A 54 5.49 -4.09 -15.96
N GLN A 55 6.03 -3.35 -16.93
CA GLN A 55 5.54 -3.32 -18.31
C GLN A 55 4.01 -3.08 -18.38
N GLY A 56 3.53 -2.12 -17.58
CA GLY A 56 2.12 -1.75 -17.53
C GLY A 56 1.22 -2.75 -16.81
N LYS A 57 1.78 -3.75 -16.12
CA LYS A 57 1.02 -4.65 -15.25
C LYS A 57 1.36 -4.34 -13.80
N MET A 58 0.35 -4.24 -12.95
CA MET A 58 0.57 -4.21 -11.51
C MET A 58 1.07 -5.58 -11.06
N VAL A 59 2.19 -5.60 -10.34
CA VAL A 59 2.87 -6.83 -9.91
C VAL A 59 3.08 -6.90 -8.40
N GLY A 60 2.89 -5.78 -7.69
CA GLY A 60 2.89 -5.79 -6.25
C GLY A 60 2.24 -4.56 -5.63
N ALA A 61 1.89 -4.68 -4.37
CA ALA A 61 1.37 -3.59 -3.56
C ALA A 61 1.69 -3.82 -2.07
N TYR A 62 1.73 -2.72 -1.33
CA TYR A 62 1.62 -2.75 0.14
C TYR A 62 0.96 -1.48 0.65
N HIS A 63 0.48 -1.55 1.89
CA HIS A 63 -0.02 -0.42 2.65
C HIS A 63 0.45 -0.52 4.10
N GLU A 64 1.11 0.50 4.61
CA GLU A 64 1.67 0.57 5.96
C GLU A 64 0.89 1.59 6.81
N TYR A 65 0.51 1.19 8.02
CA TYR A 65 -0.02 2.05 9.07
C TYR A 65 1.13 2.35 10.03
N ASP A 66 1.85 3.45 9.76
CA ASP A 66 3.16 3.73 10.39
C ASP A 66 3.07 3.78 11.92
N LEU A 67 2.02 4.42 12.45
CA LEU A 67 1.83 4.55 13.90
C LEU A 67 1.72 3.18 14.61
N HIS A 68 1.20 2.17 13.91
CA HIS A 68 0.93 0.84 14.46
C HIS A 68 1.99 -0.19 14.10
N GLY A 69 2.90 0.13 13.15
CA GLY A 69 3.86 -0.81 12.58
C GLY A 69 3.20 -1.99 11.89
N ILE A 70 2.03 -1.78 11.28
CA ILE A 70 1.25 -2.81 10.59
C ILE A 70 1.37 -2.58 9.09
N THR A 71 1.75 -3.62 8.36
CA THR A 71 1.81 -3.58 6.90
C THR A 71 0.90 -4.65 6.30
N VAL A 72 0.01 -4.23 5.42
CA VAL A 72 -0.81 -5.08 4.55
C VAL A 72 -0.07 -5.24 3.24
N PHE A 73 0.00 -6.46 2.71
CA PHE A 73 0.76 -6.74 1.49
C PHE A 73 -0.11 -7.37 0.40
N GLY A 74 0.38 -7.34 -0.84
CA GLY A 74 -0.19 -8.12 -1.94
C GLY A 74 -1.61 -7.68 -2.29
N ASP A 75 -2.44 -8.64 -2.68
CA ASP A 75 -3.81 -8.40 -3.17
C ASP A 75 -4.67 -7.63 -2.16
N ASP A 76 -4.55 -7.95 -0.87
CA ASP A 76 -5.33 -7.31 0.20
C ASP A 76 -5.01 -5.81 0.31
N SER A 77 -3.75 -5.43 0.06
CA SER A 77 -3.32 -4.03 0.19
C SER A 77 -3.85 -3.11 -0.89
N ILE A 78 -4.26 -3.64 -2.05
CA ILE A 78 -4.67 -2.86 -3.23
C ILE A 78 -5.82 -1.91 -2.89
N THR A 79 -6.82 -2.42 -2.17
CA THR A 79 -7.99 -1.62 -1.77
C THR A 79 -7.58 -0.50 -0.83
N HIS A 80 -6.61 -0.72 0.05
CA HIS A 80 -6.10 0.31 0.96
C HIS A 80 -5.35 1.39 0.20
N VAL A 81 -4.43 1.03 -0.69
CA VAL A 81 -3.67 2.03 -1.47
C VAL A 81 -4.60 2.86 -2.35
N PHE A 82 -5.57 2.24 -3.01
CA PHE A 82 -6.54 2.98 -3.81
C PHE A 82 -7.49 3.85 -2.98
N ASN A 83 -7.83 3.41 -1.77
CA ASN A 83 -8.57 4.25 -0.82
C ASN A 83 -7.77 5.50 -0.45
N SER A 84 -6.46 5.38 -0.24
CA SER A 84 -5.57 6.50 0.09
C SER A 84 -5.53 7.59 -1.00
N PHE A 85 -5.72 7.24 -2.28
CA PHE A 85 -5.84 8.24 -3.36
C PHE A 85 -7.06 9.15 -3.22
N ALA A 86 -8.08 8.76 -2.45
CA ALA A 86 -9.28 9.55 -2.23
C ALA A 86 -9.25 10.34 -0.90
N ALA A 87 -8.12 10.33 -0.19
CA ALA A 87 -7.97 11.03 1.08
C ALA A 87 -7.86 12.55 0.92
N GLU A 88 -8.14 13.27 2.01
CA GLU A 88 -8.10 14.73 2.06
C GLU A 88 -6.66 15.26 1.90
N TYR A 89 -5.71 14.60 2.55
CA TYR A 89 -4.30 14.95 2.53
C TYR A 89 -3.49 13.75 2.03
N VAL A 90 -3.22 13.73 0.73
CA VAL A 90 -2.45 12.69 0.07
C VAL A 90 -1.45 13.30 -0.89
N VAL A 91 -0.19 12.91 -0.72
CA VAL A 91 0.89 13.28 -1.63
C VAL A 91 1.60 12.01 -2.08
N GLY A 92 2.13 12.02 -3.29
CA GLY A 92 2.91 10.88 -3.72
C GLY A 92 3.82 11.14 -4.90
N ASP A 93 4.64 10.14 -5.15
CA ASP A 93 5.72 10.18 -6.12
C ASP A 93 5.53 9.05 -7.14
N LEU A 94 5.89 9.33 -8.38
CA LEU A 94 5.94 8.35 -9.46
C LEU A 94 7.40 8.16 -9.84
N VAL A 95 7.91 6.96 -9.60
CA VAL A 95 9.34 6.63 -9.82
C VAL A 95 9.45 5.52 -10.84
N SER A 96 10.13 5.79 -11.94
CA SER A 96 10.43 4.86 -13.01
C SER A 96 11.64 3.98 -12.65
N LEU A 97 11.52 2.69 -12.95
CA LEU A 97 12.56 1.68 -12.73
C LEU A 97 12.78 0.86 -13.99
N SER A 98 13.99 0.32 -14.14
CA SER A 98 14.23 -0.72 -15.15
C SER A 98 13.47 -2.00 -14.80
N ASN A 99 13.15 -2.82 -15.79
CA ASN A 99 12.49 -4.11 -15.55
C ASN A 99 13.30 -5.01 -14.60
N GLN A 100 14.63 -4.94 -14.65
CA GLN A 100 15.51 -5.70 -13.76
C GLN A 100 15.41 -5.20 -12.31
N GLN A 101 15.28 -3.89 -12.10
CA GLN A 101 15.08 -3.32 -10.77
C GLN A 101 13.73 -3.74 -10.20
N VAL A 102 12.67 -3.75 -11.02
CA VAL A 102 11.36 -4.26 -10.60
C VAL A 102 11.46 -5.74 -10.22
N ASP A 103 12.14 -6.55 -11.03
CA ASP A 103 12.36 -7.98 -10.73
C ASP A 103 13.09 -8.20 -9.41
N LEU A 104 14.09 -7.37 -9.10
CA LEU A 104 14.79 -7.41 -7.82
C LEU A 104 13.86 -7.05 -6.65
N VAL A 105 13.09 -5.97 -6.76
CA VAL A 105 12.11 -5.57 -5.73
C VAL A 105 11.16 -6.72 -5.45
N THR A 106 10.60 -7.29 -6.50
CA THR A 106 9.66 -8.41 -6.43
C THR A 106 10.31 -9.67 -5.85
N ALA A 107 11.58 -9.95 -6.16
CA ALA A 107 12.30 -11.10 -5.60
C ALA A 107 12.63 -10.95 -4.10
N PHE A 108 13.00 -9.75 -3.65
CA PHE A 108 13.35 -9.50 -2.24
C PHE A 108 12.12 -9.25 -1.34
N ASN A 109 11.00 -8.83 -1.91
CA ASN A 109 9.78 -8.50 -1.19
C ASN A 109 8.63 -9.41 -1.61
N ASP A 110 8.82 -10.71 -1.47
CA ASP A 110 7.89 -11.74 -1.96
C ASP A 110 6.43 -11.52 -1.49
N LYS A 111 6.24 -11.04 -0.25
CA LYS A 111 4.91 -10.74 0.31
C LYS A 111 4.13 -9.68 -0.47
N THR A 112 4.82 -8.75 -1.15
CA THR A 112 4.18 -7.67 -1.91
C THR A 112 3.56 -8.15 -3.21
N LYS A 113 3.92 -9.34 -3.68
CA LYS A 113 3.46 -9.86 -4.98
C LYS A 113 1.95 -9.97 -5.00
N LEU A 114 1.40 -9.64 -6.16
CA LEU A 114 0.00 -9.96 -6.43
C LEU A 114 -0.13 -11.42 -6.88
N GLU A 115 -1.11 -12.13 -6.33
CA GLU A 115 -1.44 -13.48 -6.79
C GLU A 115 -2.38 -13.40 -8.00
N ALA A 116 -3.34 -12.47 -7.94
CA ALA A 116 -4.29 -12.22 -9.02
C ALA A 116 -3.87 -11.02 -9.88
N PRO A 117 -3.81 -11.16 -11.22
CA PRO A 117 -3.55 -10.02 -12.09
C PRO A 117 -4.72 -9.04 -12.05
N ILE A 118 -4.46 -7.77 -11.69
CA ILE A 118 -5.45 -6.70 -11.77
C ILE A 118 -5.49 -6.15 -13.19
N SER A 119 -6.64 -6.26 -13.85
CA SER A 119 -6.81 -5.72 -15.19
C SER A 119 -7.06 -4.22 -15.15
N LYS A 120 -6.77 -3.55 -16.28
CA LYS A 120 -7.10 -2.12 -16.46
C LYS A 120 -8.59 -1.81 -16.22
N ALA A 121 -9.48 -2.76 -16.51
CA ALA A 121 -10.92 -2.59 -16.33
C ALA A 121 -11.33 -2.58 -14.85
N ASP A 122 -10.58 -3.27 -13.99
CA ASP A 122 -10.88 -3.38 -12.57
C ASP A 122 -10.56 -2.09 -11.81
N ILE A 123 -9.57 -1.31 -12.29
CA ILE A 123 -9.15 -0.03 -11.71
C ILE A 123 -10.31 0.93 -11.49
N GLN A 124 -11.29 0.96 -12.40
CA GLN A 124 -12.44 1.86 -12.27
C GLN A 124 -13.30 1.60 -11.04
N LYS A 125 -13.36 0.33 -10.61
CA LYS A 125 -14.14 -0.16 -9.47
C LYS A 125 -13.36 -0.02 -8.15
N LEU A 126 -12.03 -0.13 -8.23
CA LEU A 126 -11.16 -0.19 -7.05
C LEU A 126 -10.86 1.18 -6.44
N ILE A 127 -10.81 2.25 -7.24
CA ILE A 127 -10.60 3.61 -6.71
C ILE A 127 -11.95 4.20 -6.26
N PRO A 128 -12.16 4.37 -4.94
CA PRO A 128 -13.39 4.94 -4.41
C PRO A 128 -13.48 6.43 -4.73
N LYS A 129 -14.69 7.00 -4.60
CA LYS A 129 -14.90 8.45 -4.75
C LYS A 129 -14.55 9.23 -3.49
N VAL A 130 -14.55 8.56 -2.34
CA VAL A 130 -14.36 9.15 -1.01
C VAL A 130 -13.52 8.17 -0.20
N TYR A 131 -12.56 8.69 0.56
CA TYR A 131 -11.78 7.91 1.51
C TYR A 131 -12.68 7.27 2.58
N SER A 132 -12.43 6.00 2.88
CA SER A 132 -13.09 5.22 3.91
C SER A 132 -12.13 4.85 5.02
N SER A 133 -12.37 5.36 6.22
CA SER A 133 -11.62 4.99 7.43
C SER A 133 -12.03 3.62 8.00
N GLU A 134 -13.13 3.04 7.53
CA GLU A 134 -13.59 1.71 7.98
C GLU A 134 -12.60 0.59 7.58
N LEU A 135 -11.91 0.75 6.44
CA LEU A 135 -10.88 -0.19 6.01
C LEU A 135 -9.73 -0.25 7.04
N ALA A 136 -9.27 0.91 7.51
CA ALA A 136 -8.24 1.00 8.53
C ALA A 136 -8.74 0.42 9.86
N LYS A 137 -9.95 0.80 10.31
CA LYS A 137 -10.52 0.32 11.57
C LYS A 137 -10.59 -1.20 11.64
N ASN A 138 -11.04 -1.86 10.57
CA ASN A 138 -11.17 -3.31 10.56
C ASN A 138 -9.82 -3.99 10.81
N ILE A 139 -8.80 -3.62 10.04
CA ILE A 139 -7.45 -4.17 10.18
C ILE A 139 -6.84 -3.85 11.55
N LEU A 140 -6.94 -2.60 12.00
CA LEU A 140 -6.36 -2.20 13.28
C LEU A 140 -7.08 -2.87 14.46
N SER A 141 -8.38 -3.07 14.37
CA SER A 141 -9.17 -3.70 15.45
C SER A 141 -8.81 -5.17 15.64
N GLU A 142 -8.58 -5.93 14.57
CA GLU A 142 -8.14 -7.32 14.64
C GLU A 142 -6.77 -7.43 15.33
N VAL A 143 -5.83 -6.56 14.98
CA VAL A 143 -4.47 -6.61 15.51
C VAL A 143 -4.39 -6.12 16.97
N VAL A 144 -5.17 -5.10 17.35
CA VAL A 144 -5.26 -4.65 18.74
C VAL A 144 -5.87 -5.74 19.62
N GLN A 145 -6.95 -6.39 19.17
CA GLN A 145 -7.56 -7.50 19.90
C GLN A 145 -6.63 -8.72 20.03
N GLU A 146 -5.83 -9.03 19.00
CA GLU A 146 -4.82 -10.09 19.10
C GLU A 146 -3.72 -9.78 20.12
N LYS A 147 -3.24 -8.53 20.18
CA LYS A 147 -2.22 -8.09 21.15
C LYS A 147 -2.74 -8.20 22.59
N ASP A 148 -3.98 -7.79 22.83
CA ASP A 148 -4.60 -7.89 24.15
C ASP A 148 -4.85 -9.35 24.56
N ASN A 149 -5.31 -10.18 23.62
CA ASN A 149 -5.48 -11.61 23.85
C ASN A 149 -4.16 -12.33 24.16
N ARG A 150 -3.05 -12.00 23.46
CA ARG A 150 -1.74 -12.59 23.77
C ARG A 150 -1.29 -12.23 25.19
N LYS A 151 -1.41 -10.96 25.59
CA LYS A 151 -1.09 -10.52 26.96
C LYS A 151 -1.91 -11.29 27.99
N ASP A 152 -3.20 -11.52 27.73
CA ASP A 152 -4.07 -12.29 28.61
C ASP A 152 -3.70 -13.79 28.68
N VAL A 153 -3.25 -14.39 27.57
CA VAL A 153 -2.73 -15.77 27.57
C VAL A 153 -1.42 -15.87 28.37
N PHE A 154 -0.47 -14.95 28.17
CA PHE A 154 0.78 -14.94 28.95
C PHE A 154 0.52 -14.73 30.44
N LYS A 155 -0.46 -13.90 30.79
CA LYS A 155 -0.91 -13.70 32.18
C LYS A 155 -1.54 -14.97 32.77
N LYS A 156 -2.37 -15.68 32.00
CA LYS A 156 -2.98 -16.97 32.43
C LYS A 156 -1.94 -18.09 32.59
N LEU A 157 -0.88 -18.07 31.81
CA LEU A 157 0.21 -19.04 31.89
C LEU A 157 1.28 -18.68 32.93
N GLY A 158 1.14 -17.56 33.65
CA GLY A 158 2.10 -17.12 34.66
C GLY A 158 3.45 -16.64 34.10
N LEU A 159 3.48 -16.29 32.80
CA LEU A 159 4.68 -15.90 32.06
C LEU A 159 4.79 -14.38 31.88
N SER A 160 4.22 -13.62 32.81
CA SER A 160 4.05 -12.16 32.74
C SER A 160 5.35 -11.32 32.73
N GLY A 161 6.52 -11.95 32.62
CA GLY A 161 7.83 -11.27 32.54
C GLY A 161 8.65 -11.58 31.28
N LEU A 162 8.05 -12.20 30.26
CA LEU A 162 8.73 -12.58 29.01
C LEU A 162 8.25 -11.81 27.77
N GLY A 163 7.54 -10.69 27.97
CA GLY A 163 6.90 -9.91 26.89
C GLY A 163 7.18 -8.41 26.94
N ASP A 164 8.33 -8.01 27.49
CA ASP A 164 8.89 -6.66 27.35
C ASP A 164 9.93 -6.63 26.22
#